data_AF-A0A554W3D6-F1
#
_entry.id   AF-A0A554W3D6-F1
#
_cell.length_a   1.000
_cell.length_b   1.000
_cell.length_c   1.000
_cell.angle_alpha   90.00
_cell.angle_beta   90.00
_cell.angle_gamma   90.00
#
_symmetry.space_group_name_H-M   'P 1'
#
loop_
_entity.id
_entity.type
_entity.pdbx_description
1 polymer ?
#
loop_
_entity_poly.entity_id
_entity_poly.type
_entity_poly.pdbx_seq_one_letter_code
_entity_poly.pdbx_strand_id
1 'polypeptide(L)'
;MERPTAPSNAAGSSDSRSIDLAFTSADQVHEGLENAVEALIETAAQDGNCGIRVTRLEPGRYKVALDESVPFGETHEDIAA
;
A
#
# COMPACT_ATOMS: atom_id res chain seq x y z
N MET A 1 -10.06 39.52 -8.20
CA MET A 1 -9.32 38.86 -7.12
C MET A 1 -9.97 37.51 -6.89
N GLU A 2 -9.49 36.46 -7.56
CA GLU A 2 -9.96 35.11 -7.32
C GLU A 2 -8.73 34.26 -7.00
N ARG A 3 -8.71 33.75 -5.77
CA ARG A 3 -7.60 33.04 -5.15
C ARG A 3 -7.57 31.59 -5.68
N PRO A 4 -6.39 30.97 -5.81
CA PRO A 4 -6.24 29.64 -6.41
C PRO A 4 -6.83 28.55 -5.50
N THR A 5 -7.65 27.67 -6.06
CA THR A 5 -8.03 26.41 -5.41
C THR A 5 -6.86 25.43 -5.55
N ALA A 6 -6.00 25.38 -4.54
CA ALA A 6 -5.13 24.22 -4.34
C ALA A 6 -6.03 23.00 -4.04
N PRO A 7 -5.78 21.82 -4.61
CA PRO A 7 -6.28 20.61 -4.01
C PRO A 7 -5.49 20.37 -2.71
N SER A 8 -6.01 20.91 -1.62
CA SER A 8 -5.79 20.31 -0.30
C SER A 8 -6.58 19.01 -0.29
N ASN A 9 -5.93 17.91 -0.65
CA ASN A 9 -6.29 16.65 -0.04
C ASN A 9 -5.11 16.20 0.82
N ALA A 10 -5.25 16.49 2.11
CA ALA A 10 -4.50 15.82 3.15
C ALA A 10 -4.78 14.32 3.02
N ALA A 11 -3.87 13.57 2.39
CA ALA A 11 -3.77 12.13 2.59
C ALA A 11 -2.51 11.86 3.42
N GLY A 12 -2.43 12.56 4.55
CA GLY A 12 -1.81 12.02 5.75
C GLY A 12 -2.90 11.36 6.60
N SER A 13 -3.82 10.62 5.98
CA SER A 13 -4.45 9.55 6.72
C SER A 13 -3.33 8.55 6.95
N SER A 14 -3.06 8.23 8.21
CA SER A 14 -2.54 6.89 8.52
C SER A 14 -3.62 5.93 8.05
N ASP A 15 -3.69 5.71 6.73
CA ASP A 15 -4.59 4.79 6.10
C ASP A 15 -4.15 3.44 6.64
N SER A 16 -4.87 2.90 7.63
CA SER A 16 -4.66 1.54 8.12
C SER A 16 -4.79 0.50 7.00
N ARG A 17 -5.24 0.95 5.81
CA ARG A 17 -5.36 0.23 4.57
C ARG A 17 -4.14 0.36 3.65
N SER A 18 -3.10 1.12 3.98
CA SER A 18 -1.89 1.19 3.14
C SER A 18 -0.62 1.48 3.93
N ILE A 19 0.45 0.77 3.59
CA ILE A 19 1.76 0.80 4.23
C ILE A 19 2.81 1.08 3.17
N ASP A 20 3.51 2.20 3.31
CA ASP A 20 4.68 2.54 2.52
C ASP A 20 5.95 1.99 3.19
N LEU A 21 6.68 1.16 2.45
CA LEU A 21 7.90 0.52 2.88
C LEU A 21 9.08 1.04 2.06
N ALA A 22 10.16 1.37 2.76
CA ALA A 22 11.43 1.74 2.15
C ALA A 22 12.55 0.89 2.74
N PHE A 23 13.21 0.13 1.87
CA PHE A 23 14.28 -0.78 2.19
C PHE A 23 15.56 -0.34 1.49
N THR A 24 16.66 -0.43 2.22
CA THR A 24 18.01 -0.19 1.68
C THR A 24 18.69 -1.45 1.17
N SER A 25 18.15 -2.64 1.47
CA SER A 25 18.70 -3.94 1.09
C SER A 25 17.60 -4.91 0.67
N ALA A 26 17.86 -5.69 -0.38
CA ALA A 26 16.91 -6.69 -0.88
C ALA A 26 16.53 -7.77 0.15
N ASP A 27 17.46 -8.09 1.06
CA ASP A 27 17.24 -9.06 2.15
C ASP A 27 16.12 -8.61 3.10
N GLN A 28 16.08 -7.31 3.43
CA GLN A 28 15.03 -6.71 4.26
C GLN A 28 13.70 -6.55 3.52
N VAL A 29 13.72 -6.52 2.18
CA VAL A 29 12.50 -6.38 1.38
C VAL A 29 11.60 -7.59 1.62
N HIS A 30 12.14 -8.81 1.60
CA HIS A 30 11.30 -10.00 1.73
C HIS A 30 10.60 -10.06 3.09
N GLU A 31 11.37 -9.97 4.17
CA GLU A 31 10.84 -10.04 5.54
C GLU A 31 9.88 -8.86 5.85
N GLY A 32 10.26 -7.64 5.44
CA GLY A 32 9.42 -6.47 5.69
C GLY A 32 8.15 -6.44 4.84
N LEU A 33 8.20 -6.96 3.61
CA LEU A 33 7.03 -7.07 2.74
C LEU A 33 6.08 -8.16 3.25
N GLU A 34 6.59 -9.33 3.66
CA GLU A 34 5.78 -10.37 4.29
C GLU A 34 5.06 -9.84 5.54
N ASN A 35 5.79 -9.18 6.45
CA ASN A 35 5.20 -8.66 7.68
C ASN A 35 4.11 -7.60 7.41
N ALA A 36 4.34 -6.70 6.44
CA ALA A 36 3.35 -5.70 6.08
C ALA A 36 2.13 -6.30 5.37
N VAL A 37 2.33 -7.32 4.54
CA VAL A 37 1.25 -8.07 3.90
C VAL A 37 0.42 -8.77 4.97
N GLU A 38 1.03 -9.47 5.93
CA GLU A 38 0.29 -10.10 7.04
C GLU A 38 -0.57 -9.10 7.82
N ALA A 39 0.00 -7.96 8.22
CA ALA A 39 -0.75 -6.91 8.91
C ALA A 39 -1.93 -6.37 8.08
N LEU A 40 -1.76 -6.29 6.76
CA LEU A 40 -2.83 -5.89 5.85
C LEU A 40 -3.83 -7.01 5.59
N ILE A 41 -3.45 -8.29 5.61
CA ILE A 41 -4.39 -9.42 5.56
C ILE A 41 -5.32 -9.37 6.77
N GLU A 42 -4.80 -9.15 7.97
CA GLU A 42 -5.62 -9.02 9.19
C GLU A 42 -6.60 -7.84 9.10
N THR A 43 -6.17 -6.74 8.47
CA THR A 43 -7.02 -5.57 8.23
C THR A 43 -8.07 -5.85 7.13
N ALA A 44 -7.66 -6.51 6.04
CA ALA A 44 -8.53 -6.91 4.94
C ALA A 44 -9.59 -7.92 5.39
N ALA A 45 -9.24 -8.84 6.30
CA ALA A 45 -10.15 -9.84 6.84
C ALA A 45 -11.26 -9.22 7.71
N GLN A 46 -11.00 -8.06 8.33
CA GLN A 46 -12.02 -7.31 9.06
C GLN A 46 -13.01 -6.62 8.12
N ASP A 47 -12.54 -6.14 6.97
CA ASP A 47 -13.36 -5.49 5.94
C ASP A 47 -14.09 -6.53 5.06
N GLY A 48 -13.45 -7.66 4.79
CA GLY A 48 -13.99 -8.84 4.11
C GLY A 48 -14.21 -8.70 2.60
N ASN A 49 -13.82 -7.57 2.00
CA ASN A 49 -14.15 -7.25 0.60
C ASN A 49 -12.99 -6.65 -0.22
N CYS A 50 -11.79 -6.53 0.35
CA CYS A 50 -10.63 -5.95 -0.33
C CYS A 50 -9.47 -6.94 -0.34
N GLY A 51 -8.74 -7.02 -1.46
CA GLY A 51 -7.48 -7.74 -1.57
C GLY A 51 -6.28 -6.83 -1.31
N ILE A 52 -5.08 -7.34 -1.57
CA ILE A 52 -3.83 -6.62 -1.33
C ILE A 52 -3.16 -6.28 -2.66
N ARG A 53 -2.74 -5.03 -2.82
CA ARG A 53 -1.97 -4.54 -3.96
C ARG A 53 -0.62 -4.04 -3.48
N VAL A 54 0.43 -4.69 -3.97
CA VAL A 54 1.82 -4.28 -3.78
C VAL A 54 2.24 -3.50 -5.01
N THR A 55 2.55 -2.21 -4.86
CA THR A 55 3.09 -1.37 -5.93
C THR A 55 4.56 -1.09 -5.65
N ARG A 56 5.45 -1.54 -6.51
CA ARG A 56 6.85 -1.14 -6.49
C ARG A 56 6.99 0.25 -7.10
N LEU A 57 7.33 1.23 -6.27
CA LEU A 57 7.50 2.63 -6.68
C LEU A 57 8.90 2.88 -7.22
N GLU A 58 9.92 2.42 -6.50
CA GLU A 58 11.34 2.64 -6.82
C GLU A 58 12.16 1.41 -6.40
N PRO A 59 13.44 1.30 -6.80
CA PRO A 59 14.32 0.27 -6.27
C PRO A 59 14.43 0.38 -4.74
N GLY A 60 13.87 -0.59 -4.02
CA GLY A 60 13.82 -0.58 -2.56
C GLY A 60 12.60 0.12 -1.97
N ARG A 61 11.74 0.76 -2.76
CA ARG A 61 10.52 1.41 -2.28
C ARG A 61 9.27 0.71 -2.78
N TYR A 62 8.47 0.23 -1.84
CA TYR A 62 7.25 -0.53 -2.10
C TYR A 62 6.11 0.11 -1.34
N LYS A 63 4.91 0.07 -1.92
CA LYS A 63 3.69 0.46 -1.24
C LYS A 63 2.75 -0.73 -1.25
N VAL A 64 2.32 -1.18 -0.08
CA VAL A 64 1.34 -2.24 0.05
C VAL A 64 0.03 -1.60 0.48
N ALA A 65 -1.05 -1.78 -0.27
CA ALA A 65 -2.34 -1.17 0.01
C ALA A 65 -3.48 -2.18 -0.18
N LEU A 66 -4.54 -2.05 0.60
CA LEU A 66 -5.80 -2.72 0.34
C LEU A 66 -6.45 -2.07 -0.86
N ASP A 67 -6.88 -2.90 -1.80
CA ASP A 67 -7.45 -2.46 -3.06
C ASP A 67 -8.72 -3.26 -3.33
N GLU A 68 -9.83 -2.55 -3.50
CA GLU A 68 -11.14 -3.14 -3.83
C GLU A 68 -11.19 -3.74 -5.24
N SER A 69 -10.24 -3.39 -6.11
CA SER A 69 -10.09 -4.02 -7.43
C SER A 69 -9.40 -5.38 -7.34
N VAL A 70 -8.76 -5.70 -6.22
CA VAL A 70 -8.15 -7.01 -5.95
C VAL A 70 -9.14 -7.80 -5.11
N PRO A 71 -9.49 -9.04 -5.49
CA PRO A 71 -10.38 -9.87 -4.68
C PRO A 71 -9.76 -10.20 -3.33
N PHE A 72 -10.60 -10.31 -2.29
CA PHE A 72 -10.14 -10.75 -0.97
C PHE A 72 -9.46 -12.13 -1.07
N GLY A 73 -8.27 -12.25 -0.50
CA GLY A 73 -7.43 -13.44 -0.58
C GLY A 73 -6.43 -13.45 -1.74
N GLU A 74 -6.45 -12.42 -2.61
CA GLU A 74 -5.44 -12.24 -3.65
C GLU A 74 -4.46 -11.11 -3.30
N THR A 75 -3.21 -11.29 -3.74
CA THR A 75 -2.16 -10.28 -3.68
C THR A 75 -1.65 -10.01 -5.09
N HIS A 76 -1.79 -8.77 -5.55
CA HIS A 76 -1.32 -8.35 -6.86
C HIS A 76 -0.08 -7.47 -6.73
N GLU A 77 0.97 -7.82 -7.47
CA GLU A 77 2.18 -7.01 -7.57
C GLU A 77 2.14 -6.17 -8.85
N ASP A 78 2.35 -4.87 -8.71
CA ASP A 78 2.42 -3.89 -9.79
C ASP A 78 3.76 -3.15 -9.74
N ILE A 79 4.28 -2.75 -10.90
CA ILE A 79 5.53 -2.00 -11.01
C ILE A 79 5.17 -0.64 -11.61
N ALA A 80 5.37 0.43 -10.84
CA ALA A 80 5.24 1.79 -11.34
C ALA A 80 6.38 2.01 -12.37
N ALA A 81 6.01 2.06 -13.65
CA ALA A 81 6.92 2.23 -14.79
C ALA A 81 7.46 3.65 -14.93
#